data_AF-A0A7W1C1C6-F1
#
_entry.id   AF-A0A7W1C1C6-F1
#
_cell.length_a   1.000
_cell.length_b   1.000
_cell.length_c   1.000
_cell.angle_alpha   90.00
_cell.angle_beta   90.00
_cell.angle_gamma   90.00
#
_symmetry.space_group_name_H-M   'P 1'
#
loop_
_entity.id
_entity.type
_entity.pdbx_description
1 polymer ?
#
loop_
_entity_poly.entity_id
_entity_poly.type
_entity_poly.pdbx_seq_one_letter_code
_entity_poly.pdbx_strand_id
1 'polypeptide(L)' 'EQPSHLLGLVLAARVATLDKDPARLRQVESRLLAVERAELARALPEYQRHESDIMSALAQARRGSR' A
#
# COMPACT_ATOMS: atom_id res chain seq x y z
N GLU A 1 1.08 13.86 9.69
CA GLU A 1 1.22 12.83 8.63
C GLU A 1 0.92 11.47 9.24
N GLN A 2 -0.02 10.68 8.67
CA GLN A 2 -0.36 9.36 9.20
C GLN A 2 0.47 8.28 8.51
N PRO A 3 1.43 7.64 9.20
CA PRO A 3 2.31 6.64 8.59
C PRO A 3 1.60 5.33 8.20
N SER A 4 0.34 5.14 8.60
CA SER A 4 -0.51 4.00 8.23
C SER A 4 -1.41 4.26 7.02
N HIS A 5 -1.44 5.47 6.47
CA HIS A 5 -2.37 5.83 5.41
C HIS A 5 -2.10 5.02 4.13
N LEU A 6 -3.14 4.39 3.57
CA LEU A 6 -2.97 3.47 2.43
C LEU A 6 -2.29 4.16 1.25
N LEU A 7 -2.69 5.39 0.91
CA LEU A 7 -2.04 6.14 -0.18
C LEU A 7 -0.55 6.41 0.08
N GLY A 8 -0.17 6.66 1.34
CA GLY A 8 1.23 6.85 1.70
C GLY A 8 2.04 5.57 1.49
N LEU A 9 1.47 4.41 1.83
CA LEU A 9 2.10 3.12 1.61
C LEU A 9 2.15 2.73 0.13
N VAL A 10 1.10 3.04 -0.65
CA VAL A 10 1.11 2.83 -2.11
C VAL A 10 2.22 3.66 -2.77
N LEU A 11 2.36 4.92 -2.38
CA LEU A 11 3.43 5.79 -2.87
C LEU A 11 4.80 5.26 -2.44
N ALA A 12 4.96 4.84 -1.19
CA ALA A 12 6.21 4.29 -0.69
C ALA A 12 6.62 3.00 -1.44
N ALA A 13 5.67 2.13 -1.77
CA ALA A 13 5.92 0.93 -2.57
C ALA A 13 6.41 1.30 -3.97
N ARG A 14 5.77 2.31 -4.60
CA ARG A 14 6.18 2.79 -5.92
C ARG A 14 7.57 3.40 -5.92
N VAL A 15 7.90 4.18 -4.89
CA VAL A 15 9.26 4.73 -4.70
C VAL A 15 10.27 3.60 -4.52
N ALA A 16 9.98 2.59 -3.69
CA ALA A 16 10.88 1.44 -3.52
C ALA A 16 11.13 0.67 -4.83
N THR A 17 10.10 0.54 -5.68
CA THR A 17 10.24 -0.04 -7.03
C THR A 17 11.13 0.81 -7.94
N LEU A 18 10.97 2.14 -7.93
CA LEU A 18 11.80 3.06 -8.72
C LEU A 18 13.26 3.07 -8.23
N ASP A 19 13.46 3.00 -6.92
CA ASP A 19 14.77 2.95 -6.27
C ASP A 19 15.46 1.57 -6.43
N LYS A 20 14.76 0.58 -7.02
CA LYS A 20 15.20 -0.81 -7.12
C LYS A 20 15.60 -1.41 -5.77
N ASP A 21 14.84 -1.06 -4.72
CA ASP A 21 15.04 -1.56 -3.36
C ASP A 21 13.99 -2.63 -3.00
N PRO A 22 14.27 -3.91 -3.28
CA PRO A 22 13.32 -5.00 -3.00
C PRO A 22 13.16 -5.30 -1.51
N ALA A 23 14.08 -4.83 -0.65
CA ALA A 23 13.93 -5.00 0.80
C ALA A 23 12.88 -4.01 1.33
N ARG A 24 13.00 -2.75 0.92
CA ARG A 24 12.03 -1.70 1.25
C ARG A 24 10.67 -1.98 0.65
N LEU A 25 10.60 -2.47 -0.58
CA LEU A 25 9.34 -2.85 -1.23
C LEU A 25 8.59 -3.89 -0.38
N ARG A 26 9.24 -5.01 -0.02
CA ARG A 26 8.64 -6.06 0.80
C ARG A 26 8.18 -5.56 2.17
N GLN A 27 8.97 -4.68 2.81
CA GLN A 27 8.59 -4.09 4.09
C GLN A 27 7.33 -3.23 3.97
N VAL A 28 7.21 -2.43 2.91
CA VAL A 28 6.03 -1.60 2.67
C VAL A 28 4.82 -2.46 2.31
N GLU A 29 4.97 -3.46 1.44
CA GLU A 29 3.91 -4.40 1.07
C GLU A 29 3.35 -5.15 2.29
N SER A 30 4.21 -5.63 3.18
CA SER A 30 3.80 -6.28 4.43
C SER A 30 2.98 -5.34 5.33
N ARG A 31 3.39 -4.08 5.45
CA ARG A 31 2.62 -3.06 6.18
C ARG A 31 1.28 -2.77 5.52
N LEU A 32 1.25 -2.69 4.19
CA LEU A 32 0.04 -2.45 3.40
C LEU A 32 -1.02 -3.52 3.68
N LEU A 33 -0.62 -4.78 3.71
CA LEU A 33 -1.51 -5.90 4.06
C LEU A 33 -1.93 -5.90 5.54
N ALA A 34 -1.03 -5.49 6.45
CA ALA A 34 -1.33 -5.43 7.88
C ALA A 34 -2.38 -4.35 8.21
N VAL A 35 -2.34 -3.20 7.53
CA VAL A 35 -3.26 -2.07 7.78
C VAL A 35 -4.48 -2.05 6.86
N GLU A 36 -4.51 -2.86 5.79
CA GLU A 36 -5.59 -2.94 4.79
C GLU A 36 -6.97 -2.91 5.43
N ARG A 37 -7.25 -3.85 6.33
CA ARG A 37 -8.59 -3.97 6.95
C ARG A 37 -8.95 -2.79 7.84
N ALA A 38 -7.98 -2.28 8.60
CA ALA A 38 -8.20 -1.17 9.53
C ALA A 38 -8.43 0.15 8.79
N GLU A 39 -7.66 0.41 7.74
CA GLU A 39 -7.76 1.63 6.95
C GLU A 39 -8.96 1.61 6.00
N LEU A 40 -9.27 0.47 5.36
CA LEU A 40 -10.49 0.36 4.54
C LEU A 40 -11.77 0.53 5.36
N ALA A 41 -11.77 0.09 6.63
CA ALA A 41 -12.89 0.30 7.54
C ALA A 41 -13.15 1.79 7.87
N ARG A 42 -12.16 2.68 7.69
CA ARG A 42 -12.33 4.12 7.88
C ARG A 42 -13.15 4.78 6.78
N ALA A 43 -13.40 4.07 5.67
CA ALA A 43 -14.26 4.49 4.56
C ALA A 43 -14.00 5.93 4.09
N LEU A 44 -12.71 6.31 4.02
CA LEU A 44 -12.33 7.68 3.69
C LEU A 44 -12.69 8.03 2.23
N PRO A 45 -13.24 9.22 1.94
CA PRO A 45 -13.62 9.62 0.58
C PRO A 45 -12.43 9.62 -0.41
N GLU A 46 -11.23 9.91 0.06
CA GLU A 46 -9.99 9.81 -0.71
C GLU A 46 -9.66 8.37 -1.12
N TYR A 47 -9.99 7.36 -0.29
CA TYR A 47 -9.79 5.96 -0.66
C TYR A 47 -10.76 5.52 -1.75
N GLN A 48 -11.98 6.04 -1.75
CA GLN A 48 -12.92 5.79 -2.84
C GLN A 48 -12.43 6.39 -4.16
N ARG A 49 -11.90 7.62 -4.12
CA ARG A 49 -11.32 8.27 -5.31
C ARG A 49 -10.11 7.54 -5.89
N HIS A 50 -9.35 6.86 -5.03
CA HIS A 50 -8.13 6.15 -5.39
C HIS A 50 -8.24 4.63 -5.20
N GLU A 51 -9.46 4.09 -5.24
CA GLU A 51 -9.71 2.68 -4.95
C GLU A 51 -8.92 1.78 -5.90
N SER A 52 -8.90 2.13 -7.18
CA SER A 52 -8.15 1.39 -8.20
C SER A 52 -6.64 1.30 -7.90
N ASP A 53 -6.03 2.40 -7.44
CA ASP A 53 -4.61 2.46 -7.09
C ASP A 53 -4.32 1.60 -5.85
N ILE A 54 -5.17 1.72 -4.83
CA ILE A 54 -5.08 0.96 -3.58
C ILE A 54 -5.22 -0.55 -3.85
N MET A 55 -6.24 -0.94 -4.61
CA MET A 55 -6.49 -2.34 -4.94
C MET A 55 -5.38 -2.93 -5.82
N SER A 56 -4.85 -2.14 -6.76
CA SER A 56 -3.71 -2.56 -7.59
C SER A 56 -2.44 -2.77 -6.77
N ALA A 57 -2.17 -1.90 -5.79
CA ALA A 57 -1.03 -2.05 -4.89
C ALA A 57 -1.19 -3.23 -3.93
N LEU A 58 -2.39 -3.45 -3.39
CA LEU A 58 -2.71 -4.62 -2.56
C LEU A 58 -2.56 -5.93 -3.36
N ALA A 59 -3.03 -5.95 -4.61
CA ALA A 59 -2.88 -7.11 -5.48
C ALA A 59 -1.40 -7.41 -5.79
N GLN A 60 -0.57 -6.37 -5.97
CA GLN A 60 0.88 -6.52 -6.13
C GLN A 60 1.52 -7.06 -4.86
N ALA A 61 1.22 -6.47 -3.70
CA ALA A 61 1.72 -6.93 -2.40
C ALA A 61 1.39 -8.40 -2.13
N ARG A 62 0.17 -8.84 -2.47
CA ARG A 62 -0.24 -10.25 -2.35
C ARG A 62 0.52 -11.18 -3.29
N ARG A 63 0.92 -10.72 -4.48
CA ARG A 63 1.74 -11.50 -5.42
C ARG A 63 3.20 -11.57 -4.98
N GLY A 64 3.76 -10.48 -4.46
CA GLY A 64 5.15 -10.43 -3.98
C GLY A 64 5.40 -11.21 -2.68
N SER A 65 4.33 -11.51 -1.93
CA SER A 65 4.37 -12.36 -0.73
C SER A 65 4.41 -13.87 -1.03
N ARG A 66 4.23 -14.27 -2.30
CA ARG A 66 4.17 -15.68 -2.73
C ARG A 66 5.49 -16.14 -3.34
#